data_AF-A0A380QDK2-F1
#
_entry.id   AF-A0A380QDK2-F1
#
_cell.length_a   1.000
_cell.length_b   1.000
_cell.length_c   1.000
_cell.angle_alpha   90.00
_cell.angle_beta   90.00
_cell.angle_gamma   90.00
#
_symmetry.space_group_name_H-M   'P 1'
#
loop_
_entity.id
_entity.type
_entity.pdbx_description
1 polymer ?
#
loop_
_entity_poly.entity_id
_entity_poly.type
_entity_poly.pdbx_seq_one_letter_code
_entity_poly.pdbx_strand_id
1 'polypeptide(L)'
;MEQTYQPGRVINIGAGPAPKDCFGRSYMSVQIAGRPSEWQPAPMTSSDARDIKAQALTEAYIQVTALQAAVSTQLATPEEITELVLWQTYLVLMNRVVPDSPLDIVWPKKPEGGLS
;
A
#
# COMPACT_ATOMS: atom_id res chain seq x y z
N MET A 1 7.32 -19.87 -3.06
CA MET A 1 5.85 -19.82 -3.13
C MET A 1 5.46 -18.36 -3.14
N GLU A 2 5.49 -17.75 -4.32
CA GLU A 2 5.16 -16.33 -4.51
C GLU A 2 3.66 -16.15 -4.38
N GLN A 3 3.22 -15.53 -3.29
CA GLN A 3 1.85 -15.07 -3.16
C GLN A 3 1.71 -13.81 -4.00
N THR A 4 1.36 -13.98 -5.27
CA THR A 4 0.97 -12.90 -6.16
C THR A 4 -0.27 -12.22 -5.61
N TYR A 5 -0.10 -11.02 -5.05
CA TYR A 5 -1.18 -10.13 -4.64
C TYR A 5 -1.83 -9.54 -5.91
N GLN A 6 -2.81 -10.25 -6.44
CA GLN A 6 -3.73 -9.73 -7.46
C GLN A 6 -4.96 -9.19 -6.71
N PRO A 7 -5.34 -7.91 -6.84
CA PRO A 7 -6.59 -7.37 -6.29
C PRO A 7 -7.77 -7.90 -7.12
N GLY A 8 -8.02 -9.19 -7.04
CA GLY A 8 -8.99 -9.86 -7.89
C GLY A 8 -9.29 -11.24 -7.34
N ARG A 9 -10.38 -11.32 -6.58
CA ARG A 9 -11.08 -12.53 -6.12
C ARG A 9 -10.72 -13.01 -4.71
N VAL A 10 -11.37 -12.39 -3.73
CA VAL A 10 -11.52 -13.01 -2.40
C VAL A 10 -12.74 -13.93 -2.44
N ILE A 11 -12.52 -15.24 -2.57
CA ILE A 11 -13.57 -16.25 -2.33
C ILE A 11 -13.75 -16.45 -0.82
N ASN A 12 -14.34 -15.47 -0.11
CA ASN A 12 -14.80 -15.70 1.26
C ASN A 12 -16.33 -15.74 1.32
N ILE A 13 -16.85 -16.97 1.43
CA ILE A 13 -18.26 -17.25 1.74
C ILE A 13 -18.37 -17.28 3.27
N GLY A 14 -18.55 -16.13 3.92
CA GLY A 14 -18.70 -16.10 5.38
C GLY A 14 -18.89 -14.71 5.97
N ALA A 15 -19.61 -14.66 7.09
CA ALA A 15 -19.86 -13.48 7.94
C ALA A 15 -18.61 -13.06 8.74
N GLY A 16 -17.46 -12.94 8.07
CA GLY A 16 -16.23 -12.40 8.64
C GLY A 16 -16.12 -10.88 8.49
N PRO A 17 -15.20 -10.22 9.20
CA PRO A 17 -14.89 -8.81 8.96
C PRO A 17 -14.45 -8.63 7.50
N ALA A 18 -14.82 -7.50 6.89
CA ALA A 18 -14.49 -7.23 5.50
C ALA A 18 -12.96 -7.35 5.28
N PRO A 19 -12.51 -8.04 4.21
CA PRO A 19 -11.11 -8.02 3.81
C PRO A 19 -10.64 -6.57 3.69
N LYS A 20 -9.37 -6.32 4.01
CA LYS A 20 -8.74 -5.01 3.82
C LYS A 20 -7.68 -5.10 2.73
N ASP A 21 -7.53 -4.04 1.93
CA ASP A 21 -6.43 -3.94 0.99
C ASP A 21 -5.11 -3.58 1.70
N CYS A 22 -4.00 -3.50 0.95
CA CYS A 22 -2.70 -3.09 1.47
C CYS A 22 -2.66 -1.64 2.01
N PHE A 23 -3.75 -0.88 1.82
CA PHE A 23 -3.97 0.47 2.35
C PHE A 23 -4.96 0.51 3.51
N GLY A 24 -5.44 -0.65 3.97
CA GLY A 24 -6.39 -0.75 5.07
C GLY A 24 -7.84 -0.43 4.70
N ARG A 25 -8.16 -0.25 3.42
CA ARG A 25 -9.55 -0.01 2.97
C ARG A 25 -10.34 -1.31 2.91
N SER A 26 -11.55 -1.26 3.45
CA SER A 26 -12.47 -2.39 3.48
C SER A 26 -13.06 -2.70 2.10
N TYR A 27 -13.19 -3.98 1.78
CA TYR A 27 -13.91 -4.45 0.61
C TYR A 27 -15.43 -4.26 0.81
N MET A 28 -16.17 -4.04 -0.27
CA MET A 28 -17.63 -3.93 -0.26
C MET A 28 -18.24 -5.29 -0.64
N SER A 29 -19.35 -5.67 0.00
CA SER A 29 -20.09 -6.87 -0.42
C SER A 29 -21.02 -6.52 -1.58
N VAL A 30 -20.87 -7.19 -2.70
CA VAL A 30 -21.75 -7.04 -3.86
C VAL A 30 -22.73 -8.21 -3.89
N GLN A 31 -24.02 -7.90 -3.80
CA GLN A 31 -25.11 -8.87 -3.93
C GLN A 31 -25.74 -8.74 -5.32
N ILE A 32 -25.63 -9.78 -6.14
CA ILE A 32 -26.23 -9.85 -7.47
C ILE A 32 -27.33 -10.92 -7.42
N ALA A 33 -28.54 -10.60 -7.90
CA ALA A 33 -29.65 -11.54 -7.90
C ALA A 33 -29.27 -12.85 -8.62
N GLY A 34 -29.30 -13.97 -7.90
CA GLY A 34 -28.92 -15.30 -8.41
C GLY A 34 -27.42 -15.65 -8.32
N ARG A 35 -26.56 -14.79 -7.76
CA ARG A 35 -25.16 -15.11 -7.43
C ARG A 35 -24.91 -15.08 -5.91
N PRO A 36 -23.95 -15.88 -5.41
CA PRO A 36 -23.48 -15.73 -4.04
C PRO A 36 -22.85 -14.34 -3.83
N SER A 37 -22.98 -13.81 -2.62
CA SER A 37 -22.37 -12.54 -2.21
C SER A 37 -20.86 -12.57 -2.44
N GLU A 38 -20.35 -11.62 -3.22
CA GLU A 38 -18.93 -11.51 -3.55
C GLU A 38 -18.34 -10.28 -2.88
N TRP A 39 -17.21 -10.45 -2.18
CA TRP A 39 -16.42 -9.31 -1.70
C TRP A 39 -15.64 -8.73 -2.86
N GLN A 40 -15.99 -7.52 -3.26
CA GLN A 40 -15.25 -6.77 -4.28
C GLN A 40 -14.51 -5.62 -3.61
N PRO A 41 -13.26 -5.31 -4.02
CA PRO A 41 -12.63 -4.09 -3.58
C PRO A 41 -13.56 -2.93 -3.96
N ALA A 42 -13.81 -2.01 -3.03
CA ALA A 42 -14.53 -0.79 -3.37
C ALA A 42 -13.84 -0.17 -4.60
N PRO A 43 -14.59 0.24 -5.65
CA PRO A 43 -13.97 0.84 -6.81
C PRO A 43 -13.17 2.05 -6.32
N MET A 44 -11.85 1.91 -6.35
CA MET A 44 -10.94 2.98 -5.97
C MET A 44 -11.18 4.10 -6.98
N THR A 45 -11.65 5.24 -6.52
CA THR A 45 -11.78 6.40 -7.41
C THR A 45 -10.40 7.00 -7.65
N SER A 46 -10.21 7.76 -8.74
CA SER A 46 -8.95 8.46 -8.99
C SER A 46 -8.62 9.46 -7.86
N SER A 47 -9.65 9.96 -7.16
CA SER A 47 -9.50 10.77 -5.95
C SER A 47 -8.92 9.94 -4.80
N ASP A 48 -9.51 8.76 -4.50
CA ASP A 48 -8.97 7.87 -3.46
C ASP A 48 -7.53 7.43 -3.76
N ALA A 49 -7.22 7.14 -5.03
CA ALA A 49 -5.87 6.79 -5.44
C ALA A 49 -4.88 7.95 -5.25
N ARG A 50 -5.32 9.19 -5.50
CA ARG A 50 -4.50 10.39 -5.26
C ARG A 50 -4.25 10.59 -3.76
N ASP A 51 -5.28 10.47 -2.93
CA ASP A 51 -5.17 10.58 -1.48
C ASP A 51 -4.25 9.51 -0.89
N ILE A 52 -4.41 8.26 -1.31
CA ILE A 52 -3.53 7.16 -0.89
C ILE A 52 -2.08 7.39 -1.31
N LYS A 53 -1.86 7.80 -2.55
CA LYS A 53 -0.53 8.16 -3.03
C LYS A 53 0.06 9.29 -2.18
N ALA A 54 -0.72 10.33 -1.89
CA ALA A 54 -0.27 11.46 -1.09
C ALA A 54 0.08 11.05 0.36
N GLN A 55 -0.74 10.22 1.00
CA GLN A 55 -0.47 9.70 2.34
C GLN A 55 0.79 8.82 2.36
N ALA A 56 0.90 7.87 1.41
CA ALA A 56 2.06 7.00 1.30
C ALA A 56 3.37 7.76 1.01
N LEU A 57 3.30 8.80 0.17
CA LEU A 57 4.45 9.69 -0.08
C LEU A 57 4.83 10.49 1.15
N THR A 58 3.85 11.01 1.89
CA THR A 58 4.09 11.76 3.14
C THR A 58 4.77 10.87 4.17
N GLU A 59 4.24 9.66 4.39
CA GLU A 59 4.83 8.67 5.29
C GLU A 59 6.26 8.32 4.89
N ALA A 60 6.48 8.00 3.61
CA ALA A 60 7.80 7.69 3.09
C ALA A 60 8.78 8.86 3.26
N TYR A 61 8.32 10.10 3.04
CA TYR A 61 9.16 11.28 3.21
C TYR A 61 9.59 11.50 4.66
N ILE A 62 8.67 11.27 5.61
CA ILE A 62 8.97 11.35 7.06
C ILE A 62 10.05 10.32 7.41
N GLN A 63 9.87 9.06 6.97
CA GLN A 63 10.83 7.98 7.25
C GLN A 63 12.20 8.24 6.61
N VAL A 64 12.23 8.64 5.33
CA VAL A 64 13.48 9.02 4.65
C VAL A 64 14.16 10.18 5.39
N THR A 65 13.42 11.20 5.81
CA THR A 65 13.99 12.36 6.51
C THR A 65 14.59 11.96 7.86
N ALA A 66 13.90 11.12 8.63
CA ALA A 66 14.37 10.65 9.93
C ALA A 66 15.62 9.77 9.79
N LEU A 67 15.60 8.79 8.88
CA LEU A 67 16.74 7.92 8.58
C LEU A 67 17.92 8.71 8.02
N GLN A 68 17.67 9.69 7.14
CA GLN A 68 18.72 10.57 6.63
C GLN A 68 19.35 11.43 7.73
N ALA A 69 18.56 11.87 8.72
CA ALA A 69 19.07 12.58 9.89
C ALA A 69 19.96 11.67 10.75
N ALA A 70 19.54 10.43 11.00
CA ALA A 70 20.35 9.43 11.71
C ALA A 70 21.68 9.13 10.99
N VAL A 71 21.64 9.04 9.64
CA VAL A 71 22.86 8.89 8.83
C VAL A 71 23.74 10.12 8.93
N SER A 72 23.16 11.32 8.89
CA SER A 72 23.91 12.58 8.96
C SER A 72 24.55 12.82 10.34
N THR A 73 23.93 12.32 11.42
CA THR A 73 24.49 12.36 12.77
C THR A 73 25.46 11.20 13.05
N GLN A 74 25.69 10.32 12.06
CA GLN A 74 26.48 9.09 12.20
C GLN A 74 25.97 8.15 13.30
N LEU A 75 24.70 8.27 13.68
CA LEU A 75 24.03 7.39 14.65
C LEU A 75 23.28 6.24 13.96
N ALA A 76 23.15 6.29 12.64
CA ALA A 76 22.48 5.25 11.88
C ALA A 76 23.19 3.90 12.00
N THR A 77 22.41 2.90 12.38
CA THR A 77 22.76 1.49 12.29
C THR A 77 22.84 1.03 10.83
N PRO A 78 23.57 -0.05 10.52
CA PRO A 78 23.58 -0.63 9.18
C PRO A 78 22.19 -1.06 8.68
N GLU A 79 21.29 -1.39 9.61
CA GLU A 79 19.88 -1.70 9.32
C GLU A 79 19.16 -0.43 8.82
N GLU A 80 19.27 0.69 9.54
CA GLU A 80 18.67 1.98 9.14
C GLU A 80 19.19 2.50 7.80
N ILE A 81 20.47 2.28 7.49
CA ILE A 81 21.03 2.62 6.17
C ILE A 81 20.37 1.79 5.06
N THR A 82 20.11 0.52 5.32
CA THR A 82 19.41 -0.36 4.37
C THR A 82 17.95 0.04 4.23
N GLU A 83 17.29 0.37 5.33
CA GLU A 83 15.92 0.90 5.36
C GLU A 83 15.81 2.21 4.58
N LEU A 84 16.79 3.11 4.69
CA LEU A 84 16.81 4.38 3.95
C LEU A 84 16.74 4.14 2.44
N VAL A 85 17.52 3.18 1.93
CA VAL A 85 17.52 2.82 0.50
C VAL A 85 16.17 2.21 0.09
N LEU A 86 15.57 1.37 0.93
CA LEU A 86 14.26 0.77 0.69
C LEU A 86 13.16 1.83 0.65
N TRP A 87 13.15 2.77 1.60
CA TRP A 87 12.18 3.87 1.65
C TRP A 87 12.33 4.86 0.50
N GLN A 88 13.56 5.20 0.11
CA GLN A 88 13.82 6.01 -1.09
C GLN A 88 13.32 5.32 -2.36
N THR A 89 13.57 4.01 -2.49
CA THR A 89 13.09 3.22 -3.62
C THR A 89 11.56 3.20 -3.65
N TYR A 90 10.92 2.96 -2.51
CA TYR A 90 9.46 3.03 -2.36
C TYR A 90 8.90 4.40 -2.76
N LEU A 91 9.53 5.50 -2.32
CA LEU A 91 9.12 6.87 -2.67
C LEU A 91 9.19 7.12 -4.19
N VAL A 92 10.24 6.65 -4.86
CA VAL A 92 10.39 6.77 -6.32
C VAL A 92 9.35 5.93 -7.06
N LEU A 93 9.15 4.68 -6.64
CA LEU A 93 8.14 3.79 -7.23
C LEU A 93 6.73 4.36 -7.03
N MET A 94 6.43 4.88 -5.84
CA MET A 94 5.15 5.49 -5.52
C MET A 94 4.91 6.76 -6.33
N ASN A 95 5.95 7.56 -6.59
CA ASN A 95 5.84 8.72 -7.49
C ASN A 95 5.49 8.33 -8.93
N ARG A 96 5.99 7.19 -9.42
CA ARG A 96 5.69 6.65 -10.76
C ARG A 96 4.27 6.11 -10.89
N VAL A 97 3.58 5.81 -9.79
CA VAL A 97 2.19 5.36 -9.82
C VAL A 97 1.30 6.46 -10.41
N VAL A 98 0.57 6.14 -11.48
CA VAL A 98 -0.39 7.04 -12.11
C VAL A 98 -1.78 6.76 -11.52
N PRO A 99 -2.37 7.68 -10.74
CA PRO A 99 -3.67 7.46 -10.07
C PRO A 99 -4.88 7.52 -11.02
N ASP A 100 -4.64 7.60 -12.33
CA ASP A 100 -5.68 7.78 -13.36
C ASP A 100 -6.43 6.47 -13.66
N SER A 101 -5.76 5.32 -13.53
CA SER A 101 -6.33 3.98 -13.78
C SER A 101 -6.27 3.08 -12.54
N PRO A 102 -7.05 3.39 -11.48
CA PRO A 102 -6.96 2.76 -10.16
C PRO A 102 -7.17 1.23 -10.14
N LEU A 103 -7.81 0.69 -11.18
CA LEU A 103 -8.06 -0.75 -11.33
C LEU A 103 -6.83 -1.54 -11.81
N ASP A 104 -5.85 -0.87 -12.43
CA ASP A 104 -4.63 -1.50 -12.99
C ASP A 104 -3.36 -1.12 -12.19
N ILE A 105 -3.52 -0.36 -11.09
CA ILE A 105 -2.37 0.10 -10.31
C ILE A 105 -1.76 -1.05 -9.52
N VAL A 106 -0.54 -1.43 -9.89
CA VAL A 106 0.33 -2.23 -9.03
C VAL A 106 1.00 -1.30 -8.03
N TRP A 107 0.48 -1.30 -6.82
CA TRP A 107 1.05 -0.51 -5.74
C TRP A 107 2.36 -1.12 -5.23
N PRO A 108 3.43 -0.33 -5.05
CA PRO A 108 4.68 -0.84 -4.51
C PRO A 108 4.47 -1.34 -3.08
N LYS A 109 5.15 -2.42 -2.71
CA LYS A 109 5.11 -2.93 -1.33
C LYS A 109 5.79 -1.92 -0.40
N LYS A 110 5.11 -1.56 0.68
CA LYS A 110 5.72 -0.76 1.75
C LYS A 110 6.90 -1.55 2.34
N PRO A 111 8.08 -0.93 2.50
CA PRO A 111 9.20 -1.59 3.14
C PRO A 111 8.85 -1.92 4.59
N GLU A 112 9.28 -3.10 5.03
CA GLU A 112 9.16 -3.53 6.42
C GLU A 112 10.42 -3.01 7.13
N GLY A 113 10.25 -1.95 7.93
CA GLY A 113 11.35 -1.23 8.56
C GLY A 113 11.13 0.28 8.58
N GLY A 114 11.71 0.99 9.54
CA GLY A 114 11.52 2.43 9.78
C GLY A 114 11.43 2.77 11.27
N LEU A 115 11.63 4.04 11.62
CA LEU A 115 11.44 4.50 12.99
C LEU A 115 9.95 4.36 13.36
N SER A 116 9.64 3.37 14.20
CA SER A 116 8.32 3.15 14.83
C SER A 116 8.32 3.63 16.27
#